data_AF-A0A0G0MPT1-F1
#
_entry.id   AF-A0A0G0MPT1-F1
#
_cell.length_a   1.000
_cell.length_b   1.000
_cell.length_c   1.000
_cell.angle_alpha   90.00
_cell.angle_beta   90.00
_cell.angle_gamma   90.00
#
_symmetry.space_group_name_H-M   'P 1'
#
loop_
_entity.id
_entity.type
_entity.pdbx_description
1 polymer ?
#
loop_
_entity_poly.entity_id
_entity_poly.type
_entity_poly.pdbx_seq_one_letter_code
_entity_poly.pdbx_strand_id
1 'polypeptide(L)'
;MPQVIPGNQSNTTQTPVVAPAASPIPSQQVPPSQSPWNDMGGWGWNPGSDNPNPNEKRLTPQERVEMIEKLYQEVLGRKPDTRDINYYKYSTLSEEEIKKQLLTGKEHKQLLDDGRDYKKMKDRAMQAETRVKMLESQITDQVQEFKHLSDLLTEKNKYIQQLREKLNDPYNLSSSSVKPLPIPQSPDLVKPQHESKEVFSIPTSSSEKPISETKKKLFNLIKNFLPD
;
A
#
# COMPACT_ATOMS: atom_id res chain seq x y z
N MET A 1 6.87 -36.77 -31.52
CA MET A 1 7.54 -35.47 -31.76
C MET A 1 8.12 -34.99 -30.44
N PRO A 2 9.44 -34.78 -30.32
CA PRO A 2 10.06 -34.36 -29.06
C PRO A 2 9.84 -32.86 -28.78
N GLN A 3 9.63 -32.54 -27.51
CA GLN A 3 9.45 -31.20 -26.97
C GLN A 3 10.77 -30.42 -26.97
N VAL A 4 10.71 -29.17 -27.43
CA VAL A 4 11.81 -28.19 -27.35
C VAL A 4 11.57 -27.33 -26.11
N ILE A 5 12.55 -27.31 -25.21
CA ILE A 5 12.60 -26.46 -24.02
C ILE A 5 13.34 -25.17 -24.38
N PRO A 6 12.73 -23.97 -24.28
CA PRO A 6 13.47 -22.72 -24.47
C PRO A 6 14.05 -22.20 -23.16
N GLY A 7 15.38 -22.30 -23.11
CA GLY A 7 16.38 -21.44 -22.47
C GLY A 7 15.94 -20.23 -21.65
N ASN A 8 16.40 -20.27 -20.40
CA ASN A 8 16.57 -19.17 -19.47
C ASN A 8 17.64 -18.18 -19.99
N GLN A 9 17.27 -16.92 -20.25
CA GLN A 9 18.23 -15.84 -20.50
C GLN A 9 18.05 -14.73 -19.47
N SER A 10 18.98 -14.71 -18.51
CA SER A 10 19.27 -13.59 -17.63
C SER A 10 20.00 -12.50 -18.42
N ASN A 11 19.38 -11.33 -18.60
CA ASN A 11 20.07 -10.13 -19.08
C ASN A 11 20.05 -9.05 -18.01
N THR A 12 21.18 -8.95 -17.32
CA THR A 12 21.56 -7.88 -16.40
C THR A 12 22.05 -6.70 -17.24
N THR A 13 21.23 -5.67 -17.41
CA THR A 13 21.71 -4.38 -17.94
C THR A 13 21.91 -3.42 -16.78
N GLN A 14 23.15 -3.32 -16.33
CA GLN A 14 23.62 -2.24 -15.45
C GLN A 14 23.69 -0.95 -16.27
N THR A 15 22.89 0.04 -15.91
CA THR A 15 23.00 1.41 -16.40
C THR A 15 24.00 2.18 -15.52
N PRO A 16 25.03 2.82 -16.10
CA PRO A 16 25.93 3.68 -15.34
C PRO A 16 25.25 5.01 -15.00
N VAL A 17 25.39 5.39 -13.72
CA VAL A 17 25.01 6.69 -13.14
C VAL A 17 25.96 7.75 -13.68
N VAL A 18 25.47 8.64 -14.54
CA VAL A 18 26.17 9.87 -14.95
C VAL A 18 25.68 11.00 -14.05
N ALA A 19 26.55 11.47 -13.16
CA ALA A 19 26.34 12.65 -12.34
C ALA A 19 26.64 13.94 -13.15
N PRO A 20 26.02 15.08 -12.81
CA PRO A 20 25.80 16.22 -13.72
C PRO A 20 27.03 17.12 -13.89
N ALA A 21 27.27 17.52 -15.14
CA ALA A 21 28.19 18.59 -15.49
C ALA A 21 27.66 19.94 -14.99
N ALA A 22 28.49 20.64 -14.23
CA ALA A 22 28.26 22.01 -13.77
C ALA A 22 28.32 22.98 -14.97
N SER A 23 27.25 23.73 -15.18
CA SER A 23 27.23 24.84 -16.13
C SER A 23 27.88 26.09 -15.51
N PRO A 24 28.69 26.83 -16.27
CA PRO A 24 29.33 28.06 -15.81
C PRO A 24 28.34 29.23 -15.67
N ILE A 25 28.54 29.99 -14.60
CA ILE A 25 27.83 31.23 -14.25
C ILE A 25 28.20 32.33 -15.25
N PRO A 26 27.24 32.91 -15.99
CA PRO A 26 27.49 34.12 -16.78
C PRO A 26 27.50 35.36 -15.87
N SER A 27 28.55 36.15 -16.07
CA SER A 27 28.91 37.37 -15.36
C SER A 27 27.81 38.43 -15.28
N GLN A 28 27.82 39.12 -14.15
CA GLN A 28 27.07 40.33 -13.86
C GLN A 28 27.27 41.41 -14.92
N GLN A 29 26.17 42.03 -15.34
CA GLN A 29 26.19 43.35 -15.95
C GLN A 29 25.13 44.19 -15.25
N VAL A 30 25.61 45.15 -14.46
CA VAL A 30 24.81 46.10 -13.68
C VAL A 30 24.60 47.36 -14.54
N PRO A 31 23.36 47.73 -14.87
CA PRO A 31 23.05 49.08 -15.35
C PRO A 31 22.66 50.03 -14.19
N PRO A 32 22.81 51.35 -14.42
CA PRO A 32 23.09 52.34 -13.38
C PRO A 32 21.89 52.78 -12.55
N SER A 33 22.21 53.23 -11.35
CA SER A 33 21.37 53.97 -10.42
C SER A 33 20.66 55.15 -11.10
N GLN A 34 19.33 55.12 -11.10
CA GLN A 34 18.50 56.31 -11.20
C GLN A 34 17.40 56.21 -10.15
N SER A 35 17.62 56.88 -9.01
CA SER A 35 16.51 57.43 -8.24
C SER A 35 16.39 58.90 -8.61
N PRO A 36 15.24 59.31 -9.11
CA PRO A 36 14.68 60.59 -8.71
C PRO A 36 13.31 60.33 -8.09
N TRP A 37 13.25 60.57 -6.78
CA TRP A 37 12.02 60.89 -6.07
C TRP A 37 11.30 61.99 -6.85
N ASN A 38 10.23 61.63 -7.57
CA ASN A 38 9.16 62.51 -8.04
C ASN A 38 8.18 61.68 -8.90
N ASP A 39 7.35 60.86 -8.24
CA ASP A 39 5.97 60.74 -8.69
C ASP A 39 5.07 60.74 -7.45
N MET A 40 4.56 61.94 -7.19
CA MET A 40 3.59 62.25 -6.16
C MET A 40 2.23 61.66 -6.55
N GLY A 41 2.10 60.34 -6.48
CA GLY A 41 0.81 59.67 -6.39
C GLY A 41 0.34 59.73 -4.93
N GLY A 42 -0.15 60.91 -4.53
CA GLY A 42 -0.66 61.15 -3.19
C GLY A 42 -1.59 60.02 -2.75
N TRP A 43 -1.23 59.37 -1.65
CA TRP A 43 -2.19 58.75 -0.74
C TRP A 43 -3.03 59.87 -0.12
N GLY A 44 -3.83 60.50 -0.98
CA GLY A 44 -4.95 61.30 -0.57
C GLY A 44 -5.85 60.37 0.20
N TRP A 45 -5.78 60.47 1.53
CA TRP A 45 -6.97 60.38 2.34
C TRP A 45 -8.03 61.27 1.68
N ASN A 46 -8.92 60.65 0.91
CA ASN A 46 -10.11 61.27 0.35
C ASN A 46 -11.29 60.88 1.25
N PRO A 47 -11.59 61.65 2.31
CA PRO A 47 -12.78 61.42 3.14
C PRO A 47 -14.01 61.93 2.39
N GLY A 48 -14.40 61.24 1.31
CA GLY A 48 -15.46 61.76 0.45
C GLY A 48 -15.81 60.96 -0.80
N SER A 49 -15.50 59.67 -0.88
CA SER A 49 -16.02 58.81 -1.96
C SER A 49 -16.76 57.60 -1.39
N ASP A 50 -17.75 57.89 -0.53
CA ASP A 50 -18.89 57.01 -0.36
C ASP A 50 -19.74 57.10 -1.63
N ASN A 51 -19.32 56.39 -2.68
CA ASN A 51 -20.25 55.99 -3.74
C ASN A 51 -20.62 54.52 -3.47
N PRO A 52 -21.53 54.24 -2.51
CA PRO A 52 -21.99 52.88 -2.30
C PRO A 52 -22.71 52.45 -3.56
N ASN A 53 -22.26 51.35 -4.16
CA ASN A 53 -23.08 50.59 -5.09
C ASN A 53 -24.45 50.38 -4.41
N PRO A 54 -25.56 50.96 -4.93
CA PRO A 54 -26.82 51.10 -4.19
C PRO A 54 -27.55 49.77 -3.93
N ASN A 55 -26.94 48.64 -4.28
CA ASN A 55 -27.52 47.31 -4.15
C ASN A 55 -26.86 46.43 -3.07
N GLU A 56 -25.83 46.90 -2.37
CA GLU A 56 -25.27 46.17 -1.23
C GLU A 56 -25.99 46.56 0.06
N LYS A 57 -27.12 45.89 0.34
CA LYS A 57 -27.61 45.81 1.72
C LYS A 57 -26.48 45.26 2.58
N ARG A 58 -25.96 46.08 3.50
CA ARG A 58 -25.00 45.64 4.51
C ARG A 58 -25.65 44.55 5.34
N LEU A 59 -25.31 43.30 5.05
CA LEU A 59 -25.78 42.12 5.77
C LEU A 59 -25.40 42.25 7.25
N THR A 60 -26.30 41.82 8.13
CA THR A 60 -25.97 41.70 9.54
C THR A 60 -24.83 40.68 9.73
N PRO A 61 -24.05 40.78 10.82
CA PRO A 61 -22.97 39.83 11.07
C PRO A 61 -23.42 38.37 11.09
N GLN A 62 -24.65 38.09 11.52
CA GLN A 62 -25.25 36.76 11.52
C GLN A 62 -25.57 36.28 10.10
N GLU A 63 -26.27 37.08 9.29
CA GLU A 63 -26.58 36.75 7.90
C GLU A 63 -25.30 36.54 7.07
N ARG A 64 -24.24 37.31 7.38
CA ARG A 64 -22.96 37.14 6.73
C ARG A 64 -22.28 35.82 7.06
N VAL A 65 -22.39 35.34 8.29
CA VAL A 65 -21.88 34.01 8.68
C VAL A 65 -22.59 32.92 7.88
N GLU A 66 -23.92 32.99 7.76
CA GLU A 66 -24.68 32.03 6.96
C GLU A 66 -24.29 32.04 5.49
N MET A 67 -24.04 33.22 4.92
CA MET A 67 -23.54 33.37 3.55
C MET A 67 -22.15 32.75 3.39
N ILE A 68 -21.22 33.00 4.32
CA ILE A 68 -19.88 32.40 4.32
C ILE A 68 -19.96 30.87 4.40
N GLU A 69 -20.81 30.34 5.29
CA GLU A 69 -21.02 28.89 5.41
C GLU A 69 -21.50 28.25 4.11
N LYS A 70 -22.47 28.89 3.43
CA LYS A 70 -22.96 28.44 2.12
C LYS A 70 -21.86 28.44 1.07
N LEU A 71 -21.07 29.51 0.98
CA LEU A 71 -19.97 29.61 0.01
C LEU A 71 -18.90 28.53 0.24
N TYR A 72 -18.51 28.30 1.49
CA TYR A 72 -17.53 27.26 1.84
C TYR A 72 -18.04 25.87 1.48
N GLN A 73 -19.31 25.60 1.77
CA GLN A 73 -19.93 24.33 1.43
C GLN A 73 -20.05 24.13 -0.08
N GLU A 74 -20.36 25.18 -0.84
CA GLU A 74 -20.48 25.13 -2.31
C GLU A 74 -19.11 24.93 -2.98
N VAL A 75 -18.08 25.67 -2.55
CA VAL A 75 -16.78 25.72 -3.25
C VAL A 75 -15.82 24.62 -2.77
N LEU A 76 -15.78 24.38 -1.46
CA LEU A 76 -14.81 23.46 -0.83
C LEU A 76 -15.47 22.19 -0.30
N GLY A 77 -16.80 22.11 -0.25
CA GLY A 77 -17.51 20.92 0.24
C GLY A 77 -17.40 20.69 1.75
N ARG A 78 -16.86 21.66 2.51
CA ARG A 78 -16.67 21.61 3.96
C ARG A 78 -17.28 22.81 4.65
N LYS A 79 -17.52 22.69 5.96
CA LYS A 79 -17.86 23.83 6.81
C LYS A 79 -16.62 24.72 7.05
N PRO A 80 -16.79 26.05 7.10
CA PRO A 80 -15.70 26.95 7.45
C PRO A 80 -15.28 26.74 8.91
N ASP A 81 -13.99 26.95 9.20
CA ASP A 81 -13.50 26.94 10.58
C ASP A 81 -13.83 28.27 11.28
N THR A 82 -13.75 28.31 12.62
CA THR A 82 -13.93 29.52 13.43
C THR A 82 -13.00 30.64 12.96
N ARG A 83 -11.76 30.30 12.56
CA ARG A 83 -10.80 31.25 12.00
C ARG A 83 -11.27 31.82 10.66
N ASP A 84 -11.75 30.96 9.76
CA ASP A 84 -12.26 31.32 8.44
C ASP A 84 -13.48 32.25 8.56
N ILE A 85 -14.42 31.89 9.44
CA ILE A 85 -15.61 32.68 9.73
C ILE A 85 -15.21 34.08 10.23
N ASN A 86 -14.33 34.16 11.22
CA ASN A 86 -13.93 35.46 11.79
C ASN A 86 -13.18 36.34 10.78
N TYR A 87 -12.38 35.74 9.89
CA TYR A 87 -11.67 36.46 8.84
C TYR A 87 -12.63 37.16 7.87
N TYR A 88 -13.67 36.46 7.41
CA TYR A 88 -14.61 37.02 6.43
C TYR A 88 -15.76 37.81 7.05
N LYS A 89 -16.20 37.47 8.28
CA LYS A 89 -17.32 38.12 8.98
C LYS A 89 -17.14 39.62 9.12
N TYR A 90 -15.92 40.06 9.43
CA TYR A 90 -15.59 41.48 9.64
C TYR A 90 -14.85 42.12 8.46
N SER A 91 -14.67 41.39 7.35
CA SER A 91 -13.99 41.90 6.16
C SER A 91 -14.84 42.92 5.40
N THR A 92 -14.28 43.69 4.47
CA THR A 92 -15.05 44.55 3.56
C THR A 92 -15.40 43.86 2.24
N LEU A 93 -15.00 42.59 2.08
CA LEU A 93 -15.18 41.85 0.84
C LEU A 93 -16.64 41.50 0.57
N SER A 94 -17.06 41.63 -0.69
CA SER A 94 -18.37 41.19 -1.16
C SER A 94 -18.45 39.66 -1.27
N GLU A 95 -19.66 39.12 -1.37
CA GLU A 95 -19.89 37.68 -1.53
C GLU A 95 -19.11 37.10 -2.72
N GLU A 96 -19.12 37.80 -3.86
CA GLU A 96 -18.44 37.39 -5.08
C GLU A 96 -16.91 37.38 -4.91
N GLU A 97 -16.36 38.36 -4.19
CA GLU A 97 -14.93 38.45 -3.91
C GLU A 97 -14.48 37.32 -2.99
N ILE A 98 -15.27 36.98 -1.97
CA ILE A 98 -15.02 35.84 -1.09
C ILE A 98 -15.02 34.55 -1.92
N LYS A 99 -16.05 34.35 -2.76
CA LYS A 99 -16.13 33.18 -3.64
C LYS A 99 -14.90 33.05 -4.56
N LYS A 100 -14.48 34.16 -5.17
CA LYS A 100 -13.29 34.22 -6.03
C LYS A 100 -12.01 33.89 -5.26
N GLN A 101 -11.86 34.37 -4.02
CA GLN A 101 -10.73 34.01 -3.17
C GLN A 101 -10.70 32.52 -2.85
N LEU A 102 -11.85 31.92 -2.52
CA LEU A 102 -11.93 30.48 -2.24
C LEU A 102 -11.56 29.64 -3.48
N LEU A 103 -12.02 30.03 -4.67
CA LEU A 103 -11.69 29.35 -5.93
C LEU A 103 -10.21 29.48 -6.32
N THR A 104 -9.61 30.65 -6.07
CA THR A 104 -8.19 30.90 -6.40
C THR A 104 -7.25 30.38 -5.32
N GLY A 105 -7.77 30.11 -4.13
CA GLY A 105 -7.05 29.67 -2.96
C GLY A 105 -6.34 28.33 -3.15
N LYS A 106 -5.31 28.12 -2.31
CA LYS A 106 -4.50 26.89 -2.32
C LYS A 106 -5.35 25.65 -2.05
N GLU A 107 -6.33 25.75 -1.14
CA GLU A 107 -7.19 24.62 -0.77
C GLU A 107 -8.00 24.08 -1.94
N HIS A 108 -8.64 24.95 -2.73
CA HIS A 108 -9.43 24.53 -3.88
C HIS A 108 -8.54 23.88 -4.96
N LYS A 109 -7.34 24.44 -5.21
CA LYS A 109 -6.37 23.82 -6.14
C LYS A 109 -5.95 22.44 -5.66
N GLN A 110 -5.64 22.30 -4.37
CA GLN A 110 -5.29 21.02 -3.79
C GLN A 110 -6.44 20.02 -3.89
N LEU A 111 -7.68 20.43 -3.67
CA LEU A 111 -8.85 19.57 -3.83
C LEU A 111 -9.00 19.04 -5.26
N LEU A 112 -8.69 19.87 -6.27
CA LEU A 112 -8.70 19.43 -7.68
C LEU A 112 -7.60 18.42 -7.98
N ASP A 113 -6.39 18.64 -7.46
CA ASP A 113 -5.27 17.72 -7.62
C ASP A 113 -5.53 16.39 -6.91
N ASP A 114 -6.01 16.45 -5.66
CA ASP A 114 -6.43 15.28 -4.88
C ASP A 114 -7.56 14.51 -5.58
N GLY A 115 -8.53 15.22 -6.19
CA GLY A 115 -9.61 14.61 -6.97
C GLY A 115 -9.09 13.86 -8.20
N ARG A 116 -8.09 14.40 -8.90
CA ARG A 116 -7.43 13.73 -10.05
C ARG A 116 -6.66 12.50 -9.61
N ASP A 117 -5.95 12.58 -8.49
CA ASP A 117 -5.14 11.47 -7.99
C ASP A 117 -5.98 10.40 -7.28
N TYR A 118 -7.11 10.76 -6.66
CA TYR A 118 -8.06 9.82 -6.08
C TYR A 118 -8.55 8.82 -7.11
N LYS A 119 -8.91 9.27 -8.32
CA LYS A 119 -9.32 8.37 -9.40
C LYS A 119 -8.22 7.35 -9.74
N LYS A 120 -6.99 7.82 -9.94
CA LYS A 120 -5.84 6.94 -10.24
C LYS A 120 -5.54 5.97 -9.11
N MET A 121 -5.62 6.43 -7.86
CA MET A 121 -5.38 5.60 -6.68
C MET A 121 -6.48 4.56 -6.49
N LYS A 122 -7.74 4.92 -6.73
CA LYS A 122 -8.87 3.99 -6.73
C LYS A 122 -8.70 2.90 -7.77
N ASP A 123 -8.31 3.26 -8.99
CA ASP A 123 -8.08 2.28 -10.07
C ASP A 123 -6.93 1.32 -9.71
N ARG A 124 -5.82 1.84 -9.16
CA ARG A 124 -4.71 1.00 -8.67
C ARG A 124 -5.13 0.09 -7.53
N ALA A 125 -5.94 0.58 -6.58
CA ALA A 125 -6.45 -0.23 -5.48
C ALA A 125 -7.34 -1.37 -5.98
N MET A 126 -8.22 -1.10 -6.95
CA MET A 126 -9.07 -2.12 -7.57
C MET A 126 -8.27 -3.18 -8.33
N GLN A 127 -7.23 -2.77 -9.06
CA GLN A 127 -6.32 -3.70 -9.75
C GLN A 127 -5.55 -4.57 -8.75
N ALA A 128 -5.05 -3.98 -7.67
CA ALA A 128 -4.37 -4.70 -6.60
C ALA A 128 -5.32 -5.71 -5.92
N GLU A 129 -6.57 -5.33 -5.65
CA GLU A 129 -7.57 -6.23 -5.07
C GLU A 129 -7.86 -7.42 -5.98
N THR A 130 -8.01 -7.18 -7.28
CA THR A 130 -8.21 -8.24 -8.28
C THR A 130 -7.02 -9.21 -8.29
N ARG A 131 -5.80 -8.68 -8.24
CA ARG A 131 -4.58 -9.49 -8.20
C ARG A 131 -4.48 -10.33 -6.92
N VAL A 132 -4.85 -9.77 -5.77
CA VAL A 132 -4.91 -10.50 -4.51
C VAL A 132 -5.88 -11.68 -4.62
N LYS A 133 -7.10 -11.46 -5.13
CA LYS A 133 -8.09 -12.54 -5.30
C LYS A 133 -7.58 -13.64 -6.24
N MET A 134 -6.89 -13.28 -7.32
CA MET A 134 -6.28 -14.27 -8.22
C MET A 134 -5.21 -15.11 -7.50
N LEU A 135 -4.32 -14.46 -6.75
CA LEU A 135 -3.27 -15.17 -6.00
C LEU A 135 -3.85 -16.05 -4.89
N GLU A 136 -4.90 -15.59 -4.21
CA GLU A 136 -5.62 -16.39 -3.20
C GLU A 136 -6.24 -17.65 -3.81
N SER A 137 -6.85 -17.54 -5.00
CA SER A 137 -7.35 -18.69 -5.75
C SER A 137 -6.22 -19.66 -6.09
N GLN A 138 -5.11 -19.16 -6.66
CA GLN A 138 -3.96 -19.99 -7.02
C GLN A 138 -3.38 -20.74 -5.82
N ILE A 139 -3.25 -20.07 -4.67
CA ILE A 139 -2.78 -20.71 -3.43
C ILE A 139 -3.75 -21.80 -2.99
N THR A 140 -5.05 -21.53 -3.08
CA THR A 140 -6.08 -22.51 -2.70
C THR A 140 -6.01 -23.76 -3.58
N ASP A 141 -5.86 -23.58 -4.90
CA ASP A 141 -5.72 -24.67 -5.86
C ASP A 141 -4.45 -25.49 -5.58
N GLN A 142 -3.32 -24.82 -5.31
CA GLN A 142 -2.06 -25.48 -4.95
C GLN A 142 -2.17 -26.29 -3.66
N VAL A 143 -2.82 -25.75 -2.63
CA VAL A 143 -3.04 -26.46 -1.36
C VAL A 143 -3.87 -27.74 -1.59
N GLN A 144 -4.89 -27.68 -2.45
CA GLN A 144 -5.67 -28.86 -2.82
C GLN A 144 -4.84 -29.89 -3.60
N GLU A 145 -3.99 -29.44 -4.52
CA GLU A 145 -3.08 -30.31 -5.27
C GLU A 145 -2.09 -31.02 -4.34
N PHE A 146 -1.45 -30.29 -3.42
CA PHE A 146 -0.55 -30.88 -2.42
C PHE A 146 -1.25 -31.91 -1.55
N LYS A 147 -2.49 -31.63 -1.13
CA LYS A 147 -3.29 -32.58 -0.38
C LYS A 147 -3.52 -33.87 -1.18
N HIS A 148 -3.94 -33.76 -2.43
CA HIS A 148 -4.17 -34.92 -3.28
C HIS A 148 -2.91 -35.75 -3.51
N LEU A 149 -1.76 -35.10 -3.71
CA LEU A 149 -0.46 -35.77 -3.83
C LEU A 149 -0.05 -36.49 -2.55
N SER A 150 -0.29 -35.87 -1.39
CA SER A 150 -0.04 -36.49 -0.08
C SER A 150 -0.90 -37.74 0.14
N ASP A 151 -2.18 -37.67 -0.21
CA ASP A 151 -3.10 -38.80 -0.13
C ASP A 151 -2.62 -39.96 -1.02
N LEU A 152 -2.24 -39.66 -2.27
CA LEU A 152 -1.71 -40.66 -3.21
C LEU A 152 -0.40 -41.30 -2.71
N LEU A 153 0.50 -40.51 -2.13
CA LEU A 153 1.74 -41.03 -1.56
C LEU A 153 1.46 -41.98 -0.38
N THR A 154 0.50 -41.62 0.46
CA THR A 154 0.04 -42.44 1.59
C THR A 154 -0.55 -43.76 1.11
N GLU A 155 -1.40 -43.74 0.08
CA GLU A 155 -1.95 -44.96 -0.53
C GLU A 155 -0.87 -45.84 -1.16
N LYS A 156 0.08 -45.26 -1.90
CA LYS A 156 1.21 -46.01 -2.48
C LYS A 156 2.07 -46.66 -1.39
N ASN A 157 2.37 -45.93 -0.32
CA ASN A 157 3.12 -46.46 0.81
C ASN A 157 2.39 -47.60 1.50
N LYS A 158 1.06 -47.47 1.70
CA LYS A 158 0.21 -48.54 2.22
C LYS A 158 0.24 -49.78 1.33
N TYR A 159 0.16 -49.61 0.02
CA TYR A 159 0.24 -50.72 -0.92
C TYR A 159 1.62 -51.42 -0.91
N ILE A 160 2.71 -50.65 -0.81
CA ILE A 160 4.06 -51.21 -0.63
C ILE A 160 4.14 -52.05 0.65
N GLN A 161 3.54 -51.60 1.76
CA GLN A 161 3.49 -52.38 3.00
C GLN A 161 2.73 -53.70 2.81
N GLN A 162 1.55 -53.66 2.18
CA GLN A 162 0.78 -54.87 1.86
C GLN A 162 1.56 -55.85 0.99
N LEU A 163 2.33 -55.35 0.01
CA LEU A 163 3.20 -56.21 -0.80
C LEU A 163 4.35 -56.81 0.00
N ARG A 164 4.96 -56.04 0.90
CA ARG A 164 6.02 -56.53 1.78
C ARG A 164 5.51 -57.61 2.73
N GLU A 165 4.32 -57.45 3.29
CA GLU A 165 3.66 -58.46 4.12
C GLU A 165 3.45 -59.76 3.34
N LYS A 166 2.91 -59.67 2.13
CA LYS A 166 2.74 -60.84 1.24
C LYS A 166 4.06 -61.51 0.88
N LEU A 167 5.14 -60.74 0.70
CA LEU A 167 6.46 -61.29 0.37
C LEU A 167 7.13 -61.95 1.58
N ASN A 168 6.95 -61.39 2.78
CA ASN A 168 7.52 -61.94 4.01
C ASN A 168 6.81 -63.22 4.46
N ASP A 169 5.57 -63.44 4.03
CA ASP A 169 4.80 -64.65 4.30
C ASP A 169 4.31 -65.33 3.01
N PRO A 170 5.23 -65.88 2.18
CA PRO A 170 4.90 -66.38 0.84
C PRO A 170 4.03 -67.66 0.86
N TYR A 171 3.89 -68.31 2.02
CA TYR A 171 3.10 -69.53 2.18
C TYR A 171 1.97 -69.41 3.21
N ASN A 172 1.75 -68.22 3.81
CA ASN A 172 0.70 -67.98 4.79
C ASN A 172 0.70 -69.07 5.87
N LEU A 173 1.91 -69.49 6.29
CA LEU A 173 2.09 -70.55 7.27
C LEU A 173 1.84 -69.90 8.62
N SER A 174 0.57 -69.85 9.00
CA SER A 174 0.09 -69.54 10.35
C SER A 174 1.12 -70.00 11.37
N SER A 175 1.85 -69.03 11.94
CA SER A 175 2.85 -69.24 12.96
C SER A 175 2.15 -69.60 14.27
N SER A 176 1.40 -70.69 14.29
CA SER A 176 1.08 -71.38 15.51
C SER A 176 2.37 -72.06 15.98
N SER A 177 2.90 -71.59 17.11
CA SER A 177 3.96 -72.21 17.90
C SER A 177 5.40 -72.13 17.39
N VAL A 178 6.02 -70.95 17.41
CA VAL A 178 7.44 -70.88 17.82
C VAL A 178 7.59 -69.75 18.82
N LYS A 179 7.89 -70.11 20.08
CA LYS A 179 8.28 -69.19 21.13
C LYS A 179 9.53 -68.41 20.67
N PRO A 180 9.57 -67.07 20.77
CA PRO A 180 10.77 -66.33 20.44
C PRO A 180 11.89 -66.70 21.42
N LEU A 181 13.01 -67.17 20.87
CA LEU A 181 14.28 -67.28 21.61
C LEU A 181 14.77 -65.87 21.98
N PRO A 182 15.46 -65.71 23.13
CA PRO A 182 15.95 -64.41 23.57
C PRO A 182 17.05 -63.93 22.62
N ILE A 183 16.84 -62.77 22.00
CA ILE A 183 17.88 -62.09 21.22
C ILE A 183 18.87 -61.48 22.23
N PRO A 184 20.18 -61.79 22.14
CA PRO A 184 21.19 -61.11 22.95
C PRO A 184 21.23 -59.63 22.56
N GLN A 185 21.16 -58.76 23.56
CA GLN A 185 21.34 -57.32 23.40
C GLN A 185 22.72 -57.05 22.78
N SER A 186 22.74 -56.57 21.53
CA SER A 186 23.92 -55.95 20.94
C SER A 186 23.96 -54.46 21.33
N PRO A 187 25.15 -53.93 21.68
CA PRO A 187 25.30 -52.62 22.28
C PRO A 187 25.08 -51.48 21.28
N ASP A 188 24.69 -50.33 21.85
CA ASP A 188 24.54 -49.01 21.22
C ASP A 188 25.51 -48.75 20.06
N LEU A 189 24.98 -48.44 18.88
CA LEU A 189 25.78 -47.83 17.83
C LEU A 189 25.00 -46.80 16.99
N VAL A 190 25.25 -45.54 17.39
CA VAL A 190 25.39 -44.33 16.56
C VAL A 190 24.10 -43.64 16.08
N LYS A 191 23.74 -42.59 16.85
CA LYS A 191 22.98 -41.42 16.39
C LYS A 191 23.70 -40.75 15.21
N PRO A 192 23.01 -40.42 14.10
CA PRO A 192 23.53 -39.45 13.16
C PRO A 192 23.40 -38.05 13.77
N GLN A 193 24.52 -37.49 14.22
CA GLN A 193 24.68 -36.04 14.33
C GLN A 193 24.84 -35.46 12.92
N HIS A 194 23.93 -34.59 12.51
CA HIS A 194 24.26 -33.45 11.66
C HIS A 194 23.28 -32.32 11.97
N GLU A 195 23.64 -31.58 13.01
CA GLU A 195 23.13 -30.24 13.30
C GLU A 195 23.90 -29.27 12.39
N SER A 196 23.26 -28.77 11.34
CA SER A 196 23.72 -27.56 10.64
C SER A 196 22.60 -26.52 10.73
N LYS A 197 22.75 -25.65 11.73
CA LYS A 197 21.99 -24.41 11.88
C LYS A 197 22.54 -23.41 10.87
N GLU A 198 21.95 -23.33 9.68
CA GLU A 198 22.05 -22.10 8.88
C GLU A 198 20.96 -21.14 9.32
N VAL A 199 21.38 -20.13 10.08
CA VAL A 199 20.56 -19.01 10.53
C VAL A 199 20.38 -18.06 9.34
N PHE A 200 19.30 -18.23 8.59
CA PHE A 200 18.89 -17.26 7.58
C PHE A 200 18.25 -16.05 8.28
N SER A 201 19.01 -14.97 8.42
CA SER A 201 18.54 -13.71 9.01
C SER A 201 17.68 -12.96 7.99
N ILE A 202 16.37 -12.89 8.24
CA ILE A 202 15.45 -12.03 7.48
C ILE A 202 15.58 -10.59 8.02
N PRO A 203 15.86 -9.58 7.18
CA PRO A 203 15.87 -8.18 7.64
C PRO A 203 14.43 -7.71 7.95
N THR A 204 14.15 -7.52 9.23
CA THR A 204 12.92 -6.85 9.70
C THR A 204 13.07 -5.34 9.50
N SER A 205 12.51 -4.80 8.41
CA SER A 205 12.17 -3.38 8.36
C SER A 205 10.76 -3.18 8.93
N SER A 206 10.76 -2.52 10.09
CA SER A 206 9.58 -2.10 10.83
C SER A 206 8.71 -1.14 10.02
N SER A 207 7.50 -1.57 9.68
CA SER A 207 6.34 -0.71 9.51
C SER A 207 5.10 -1.53 9.86
N GLU A 208 4.80 -1.58 11.16
CA GLU A 208 3.61 -2.21 11.71
C GLU A 208 2.36 -1.49 11.18
N LYS A 209 1.71 -2.10 10.18
CA LYS A 209 0.30 -1.90 9.91
C LYS A 209 -0.47 -3.08 10.47
N PRO A 210 -1.67 -2.87 11.03
CA PRO A 210 -2.46 -3.92 11.65
C PRO A 210 -2.72 -5.05 10.65
N ILE A 211 -2.24 -6.24 11.00
CA ILE A 211 -2.45 -7.49 10.25
C ILE A 211 -3.97 -7.72 10.18
N SER A 212 -4.52 -7.65 8.97
CA SER A 212 -5.95 -7.83 8.72
C SER A 212 -6.41 -9.20 9.24
N GLU A 213 -7.64 -9.26 9.76
CA GLU A 213 -8.24 -10.50 10.31
C GLU A 213 -8.17 -11.70 9.36
N THR A 214 -8.16 -11.45 8.05
CA THR A 214 -7.98 -12.46 7.00
C THR A 214 -6.64 -13.18 7.09
N LYS A 215 -5.54 -12.47 7.38
CA LYS A 215 -4.22 -13.10 7.57
C LYS A 215 -4.18 -13.96 8.83
N LYS A 216 -4.85 -13.53 9.91
CA LYS A 216 -4.96 -14.32 11.15
C LYS A 216 -5.76 -15.60 10.92
N LYS A 217 -6.86 -15.53 10.15
CA LYS A 217 -7.66 -16.70 9.78
C LYS A 217 -6.86 -17.68 8.91
N LEU A 218 -6.12 -17.19 7.91
CA LEU A 218 -5.29 -18.04 7.05
C LEU A 218 -4.18 -18.74 7.85
N PHE A 219 -3.51 -18.00 8.73
CA PHE A 219 -2.44 -18.56 9.57
C PHE A 219 -2.95 -19.65 10.52
N ASN A 220 -4.13 -19.43 11.14
CA ASN A 220 -4.76 -20.43 11.99
C ASN A 220 -5.26 -21.66 11.21
N LEU A 221 -5.71 -21.48 9.97
CA LEU A 221 -6.09 -22.59 9.10
C LEU A 221 -4.85 -23.45 8.79
N ILE A 222 -3.74 -22.83 8.38
CA ILE A 222 -2.49 -23.54 8.06
C ILE A 222 -1.96 -24.32 9.28
N LYS A 223 -2.03 -23.71 10.47
CA LYS A 223 -1.52 -24.32 11.71
C LYS A 223 -2.31 -25.55 12.17
N ASN A 224 -3.59 -25.65 11.79
CA ASN A 224 -4.42 -26.81 12.11
C ASN A 224 -4.28 -27.97 11.11
N PHE A 225 -3.58 -27.77 9.99
CA PHE A 225 -3.44 -28.75 8.91
C PHE A 225 -2.04 -29.38 8.81
N LEU A 226 -1.06 -28.94 9.61
CA LEU A 226 0.21 -29.65 9.79
C LEU A 226 0.18 -30.41 11.13
N PRO A 227 0.33 -31.76 11.14
CA PRO A 227 0.68 -32.48 12.36
C PRO A 227 2.12 -32.12 12.77
N ASP A 228 2.37 -32.08 14.09
CA ASP A 228 3.70 -31.88 14.70
C ASP A 228 4.76 -32.87 14.17
#